data_AF-A0A6V8MKN3-F1
#
_entry.id   AF-A0A6V8MKN3-F1
#
_cell.length_a   1.000
_cell.length_b   1.000
_cell.length_c   1.000
_cell.angle_alpha   90.00
_cell.angle_beta   90.00
_cell.angle_gamma   90.00
#
_symmetry.space_group_name_H-M   'P 1'
#
loop_
_entity.id
_entity.type
_entity.pdbx_description
1 polymer ?
#
loop_
_entity_poly.entity_id
_entity_poly.type
_entity_poly.pdbx_seq_one_letter_code
_entity_poly.pdbx_strand_id
1 'polypeptide(L)'
;MYRFPNSAAILALLAWFAALPAQAAEQAQQCVAAAHELQETFDRSIVKGWQLKFIARGEGCEVLHVESFTNLGKPSQEALAKGTMVYRKVLPGGVNKYAFSHGFSDVVYTNAHNAKTLSFGPKNLDRAQVKKLKRCAPPRKGKS
;
A
#
# COMPACT_ATOMS: atom_id res chain seq x y z
N MET A 1 26.67 32.06 41.47
CA MET A 1 26.86 30.66 41.03
C MET A 1 25.73 30.29 40.09
N TYR A 2 25.97 30.34 38.77
CA TYR A 2 24.98 29.94 37.76
C TYR A 2 25.07 28.41 37.57
N ARG A 3 24.03 27.69 38.01
CA ARG A 3 23.86 26.26 37.70
C ARG A 3 23.35 26.16 36.26
N PHE A 4 24.20 25.66 35.36
CA PHE A 4 23.78 25.28 34.01
C PHE A 4 22.82 24.08 34.09
N PRO A 5 21.66 24.12 33.42
CA PRO A 5 20.78 22.96 33.36
C PRO A 5 21.37 21.92 32.39
N ASN A 6 21.54 20.70 32.93
CA ASN A 6 21.76 19.41 32.29
C ASN A 6 21.67 19.37 30.74
N SER A 7 22.83 19.40 30.08
CA SER A 7 23.01 19.18 28.63
C SER A 7 22.49 17.82 28.13
N ALA A 8 22.27 16.85 29.03
CA ALA A 8 21.75 15.53 28.70
C ALA A 8 20.28 15.53 28.22
N ALA A 9 19.47 16.48 28.69
CA ALA A 9 18.05 16.56 28.30
C ALA A 9 17.86 17.06 26.86
N ILE A 10 18.77 17.93 26.39
CA ILE A 10 18.72 18.50 25.02
C ILE A 10 19.16 17.46 23.99
N LEU A 11 20.14 16.61 24.33
CA LEU A 11 20.59 15.52 23.44
C LEU A 11 19.54 14.42 23.28
N ALA A 12 18.76 14.10 24.33
CA ALA A 12 17.67 13.14 24.25
C ALA A 12 16.50 13.62 23.34
N LEU A 13 16.21 14.93 23.37
CA LEU A 13 15.21 15.55 22.48
C LEU A 13 15.63 15.53 21.01
N LEU A 14 16.91 15.78 20.70
CA LEU A 14 17.43 15.76 19.33
C LEU A 14 17.46 14.35 18.73
N ALA A 15 17.79 13.33 19.53
CA ALA A 15 17.79 11.93 19.08
C ALA A 15 16.39 11.42 18.72
N TRP A 16 15.34 11.92 19.39
CA TRP A 16 13.97 11.53 19.08
C TRP A 16 13.50 12.08 17.74
N PHE A 17 13.80 13.35 17.43
CA PHE A 17 13.43 13.99 16.16
C PHE A 17 14.11 13.36 14.94
N ALA A 18 15.31 12.80 15.08
CA ALA A 18 16.01 12.13 13.99
C ALA A 18 15.47 10.72 13.68
N ALA A 19 14.78 10.06 14.63
CA ALA A 19 14.27 8.70 14.46
C ALA A 19 12.91 8.62 13.73
N LEU A 20 12.08 9.66 13.84
CA LEU A 20 10.77 9.76 13.17
C LEU A 20 10.82 9.63 11.63
N PRO A 21 11.72 10.34 10.90
CA PRO A 21 11.75 10.23 9.44
C PRO A 21 12.30 8.89 8.95
N ALA A 22 13.17 8.22 9.72
CA ALA A 22 13.73 6.93 9.34
C ALA A 22 12.67 5.82 9.38
N GLN A 23 11.83 5.79 10.43
CA GLN A 23 10.74 4.82 10.56
C GLN A 23 9.66 5.00 9.48
N ALA A 24 9.30 6.25 9.17
CA ALA A 24 8.34 6.54 8.10
C ALA A 24 8.86 6.12 6.71
N ALA A 25 10.15 6.33 6.45
CA ALA A 25 10.78 5.90 5.20
C ALA A 25 10.84 4.37 5.08
N GLU A 26 11.14 3.67 6.18
CA GLU A 26 11.17 2.21 6.21
C GLU A 26 9.78 1.61 5.99
N GLN A 27 8.75 2.16 6.64
CA GLN A 27 7.37 1.72 6.43
C GLN A 27 6.91 1.93 4.98
N ALA A 28 7.23 3.08 4.38
CA ALA A 28 6.92 3.34 2.98
C ALA A 28 7.59 2.32 2.04
N GLN A 29 8.84 1.93 2.32
CA GLN A 29 9.54 0.88 1.58
C GLN A 29 8.90 -0.50 1.76
N GLN A 30 8.48 -0.85 2.98
CA GLN A 30 7.77 -2.09 3.27
C GLN A 30 6.44 -2.17 2.49
N CYS A 31 5.65 -1.10 2.46
CA CYS A 31 4.42 -1.02 1.66
C CYS A 31 4.71 -1.21 0.17
N VAL A 32 5.74 -0.57 -0.37
CA VAL A 32 6.12 -0.72 -1.78
C VAL A 32 6.54 -2.16 -2.09
N ALA A 33 7.34 -2.78 -1.22
CA ALA A 33 7.75 -4.18 -1.35
C ALA A 33 6.54 -5.13 -1.28
N ALA A 34 5.62 -4.91 -0.34
CA ALA A 34 4.40 -5.70 -0.20
C ALA A 34 3.48 -5.59 -1.42
N ALA A 35 3.36 -4.40 -2.03
CA ALA A 35 2.64 -4.24 -3.30
C ALA A 35 3.32 -4.99 -4.45
N HIS A 36 4.65 -5.03 -4.48
CA HIS A 36 5.41 -5.79 -5.48
C HIS A 36 5.24 -7.30 -5.29
N GLU A 37 5.27 -7.80 -4.05
CA GLU A 37 5.02 -9.20 -3.74
C GLU A 37 3.61 -9.64 -4.15
N LEU A 38 2.60 -8.81 -3.90
CA LEU A 38 1.24 -9.04 -4.41
C LEU A 38 1.24 -9.13 -5.94
N GLN A 39 1.92 -8.20 -6.61
CA GLN A 39 2.03 -8.23 -8.07
C GLN A 39 2.61 -9.56 -8.56
N GLU A 40 3.75 -9.98 -8.03
CA GLU A 40 4.40 -11.23 -8.42
C GLU A 40 3.54 -12.46 -8.12
N THR A 41 2.88 -12.48 -6.96
CA THR A 41 1.99 -13.57 -6.55
C THR A 41 0.86 -13.74 -7.56
N PHE A 42 0.21 -12.65 -7.96
CA PHE A 42 -0.90 -12.69 -8.90
C PHE A 42 -0.45 -12.94 -10.34
N ASP A 43 0.70 -12.41 -10.76
CA ASP A 43 1.26 -12.61 -12.11
C ASP A 43 1.70 -14.07 -12.34
N ARG A 44 2.11 -14.77 -11.27
CA ARG A 44 2.47 -16.21 -11.32
C ARG A 44 1.27 -17.13 -11.07
N SER A 45 0.10 -16.58 -10.78
CA SER A 45 -1.08 -17.36 -10.40
C SER A 45 -1.96 -17.77 -11.58
N ILE A 46 -2.96 -18.59 -11.28
CA ILE A 46 -4.04 -18.96 -12.20
C ILE A 46 -4.90 -17.78 -12.67
N VAL A 47 -4.83 -16.62 -12.00
CA VAL A 47 -5.58 -15.40 -12.39
C VAL A 47 -4.74 -14.36 -13.12
N LYS A 48 -3.52 -14.70 -13.57
CA LYS A 48 -2.61 -13.78 -14.30
C LYS A 48 -3.23 -13.06 -15.50
N GLY A 49 -4.20 -13.68 -16.18
CA GLY A 49 -4.92 -13.08 -17.31
C GLY A 49 -5.83 -11.91 -16.94
N TRP A 50 -6.06 -11.65 -15.65
CA TRP A 50 -6.95 -10.60 -15.17
C TRP A 50 -6.29 -9.23 -15.11
N GLN A 51 -4.99 -9.16 -15.41
CA GLN A 51 -4.21 -7.93 -15.53
C GLN A 51 -4.46 -7.01 -14.32
N LEU A 52 -4.11 -7.48 -13.13
CA LEU A 52 -4.20 -6.70 -11.91
C LEU A 52 -2.90 -5.92 -11.73
N LYS A 53 -3.00 -4.65 -11.31
CA LYS A 53 -1.86 -3.84 -10.88
C LYS A 53 -2.01 -3.47 -9.41
N PHE A 54 -1.00 -3.76 -8.62
CA PHE A 54 -0.92 -3.40 -7.20
C PHE A 54 0.08 -2.24 -7.05
N ILE A 55 -0.40 -1.10 -6.53
CA ILE A 55 0.37 0.13 -6.51
C ILE A 55 0.22 0.79 -5.14
N ALA A 56 1.32 0.92 -4.40
CA ALA A 56 1.36 1.76 -3.22
C ALA A 56 1.29 3.25 -3.60
N ARG A 57 0.43 4.01 -2.93
CA ARG A 57 0.17 5.43 -3.17
C ARG A 57 0.00 6.17 -1.85
N GLY A 58 0.12 7.49 -1.91
CA GLY A 58 0.03 8.37 -0.76
C GLY A 58 1.37 9.00 -0.44
N GLU A 59 1.40 9.91 0.54
CA GLU A 59 2.62 10.56 0.98
C GLU A 59 3.54 9.60 1.75
N GLY A 60 2.94 8.69 2.53
CA GLY A 60 3.62 7.62 3.27
C GLY A 60 3.45 6.24 2.65
N CYS A 61 2.98 6.15 1.40
CA CYS A 61 2.69 4.88 0.73
C CYS A 61 1.63 4.03 1.43
N GLU A 62 0.73 4.66 2.16
CA GLU A 62 -0.26 4.03 3.05
C GLU A 62 -1.50 3.51 2.31
N VAL A 63 -1.69 3.86 1.05
CA VAL A 63 -2.85 3.44 0.25
C VAL A 63 -2.44 2.39 -0.78
N LEU A 64 -3.03 1.19 -0.69
CA LEU A 64 -2.89 0.18 -1.74
C LEU A 64 -3.95 0.40 -2.82
N HIS A 65 -3.51 0.83 -4.00
CA HIS A 65 -4.36 0.93 -5.18
C HIS A 65 -4.26 -0.34 -6.02
N VAL A 66 -5.39 -1.04 -6.15
CA VAL A 66 -5.57 -2.24 -6.96
C VAL A 66 -6.33 -1.88 -8.23
N GLU A 67 -5.65 -1.82 -9.37
CA GLU A 67 -6.26 -1.48 -10.66
C GLU A 67 -6.44 -2.74 -11.51
N SER A 68 -7.68 -3.06 -11.91
CA SER A 68 -7.96 -4.16 -12.83
C SER A 68 -8.12 -3.65 -14.27
N PHE A 69 -7.41 -4.26 -15.22
CA PHE A 69 -7.56 -3.99 -16.65
C PHE A 69 -8.46 -5.00 -17.37
N THR A 70 -9.00 -5.96 -16.63
CA THR A 70 -10.18 -6.71 -17.06
C THR A 70 -11.43 -6.09 -16.45
N ASN A 71 -12.57 -6.23 -17.13
CA ASN A 71 -13.84 -5.72 -16.61
C ASN A 71 -14.33 -6.58 -15.45
N LEU A 72 -13.69 -6.45 -14.29
CA LEU A 72 -14.12 -7.10 -13.05
C LEU A 72 -15.35 -6.36 -12.53
N GLY A 73 -16.46 -7.07 -12.44
CA GLY A 73 -17.66 -6.60 -11.74
C GLY A 73 -17.41 -6.50 -10.23
N LYS A 74 -18.31 -5.80 -9.54
CA LYS A 74 -18.28 -5.65 -8.07
C LYS A 74 -18.12 -6.98 -7.33
N PRO A 75 -18.83 -8.08 -7.69
CA PRO A 75 -18.65 -9.37 -7.01
C PRO A 75 -17.23 -9.94 -7.12
N SER A 76 -16.59 -9.80 -8.29
CA SER A 76 -15.22 -10.27 -8.50
C SER A 76 -14.21 -9.43 -7.71
N GLN A 77 -14.41 -8.10 -7.63
CA GLN A 77 -13.58 -7.23 -6.79
C GLN A 77 -13.74 -7.55 -5.30
N GLU A 78 -14.97 -7.80 -4.82
CA GLU A 78 -15.19 -8.23 -3.44
C GLU A 78 -14.56 -9.59 -3.14
N ALA A 79 -14.58 -10.51 -4.11
CA ALA A 79 -13.95 -11.81 -3.96
C ALA A 79 -12.41 -11.73 -3.94
N LEU A 80 -11.82 -10.83 -4.74
CA LEU A 80 -10.40 -10.50 -4.67
C LEU A 80 -10.04 -9.90 -3.29
N ALA A 81 -10.86 -8.95 -2.82
CA ALA A 81 -10.64 -8.27 -1.56
C ALA A 81 -10.67 -9.22 -0.35
N LYS A 82 -11.63 -10.16 -0.34
CA LYS A 82 -11.84 -11.13 0.75
C LYS A 82 -11.10 -12.47 0.54
N GLY A 83 -10.52 -12.70 -0.62
CA GLY A 83 -9.84 -13.96 -0.94
C GLY A 83 -10.81 -15.14 -1.01
N THR A 84 -11.90 -14.99 -1.75
CA THR A 84 -12.90 -16.05 -1.99
C THR A 84 -12.84 -16.55 -3.44
N MET A 85 -13.65 -17.56 -3.79
CA MET A 85 -13.62 -18.20 -5.11
C MET A 85 -12.20 -18.67 -5.51
N VAL A 86 -11.80 -18.45 -6.77
CA VAL A 86 -10.47 -18.77 -7.29
C VAL A 86 -9.36 -17.99 -6.57
N TYR A 87 -9.64 -16.79 -6.05
CA TYR A 87 -8.66 -15.95 -5.36
C TYR A 87 -8.17 -16.56 -4.05
N ARG A 88 -9.01 -17.38 -3.37
CA ARG A 88 -8.60 -18.09 -2.15
C ARG A 88 -7.38 -18.98 -2.37
N LYS A 89 -7.25 -19.56 -3.57
CA LYS A 89 -6.12 -20.43 -3.94
C LYS A 89 -4.84 -19.64 -4.21
N VAL A 90 -4.96 -18.33 -4.47
CA VAL A 90 -3.84 -17.44 -4.79
C VAL A 90 -3.36 -16.72 -3.53
N LEU A 91 -4.28 -16.11 -2.81
CA LEU A 91 -4.00 -15.39 -1.57
C LEU A 91 -5.08 -15.69 -0.52
N PRO A 92 -4.86 -16.69 0.36
CA PRO A 92 -5.79 -17.01 1.42
C PRO A 92 -6.06 -15.81 2.34
N GLY A 93 -7.33 -15.44 2.49
CA GLY A 93 -7.75 -14.26 3.27
C GLY A 93 -7.80 -12.95 2.48
N GLY A 94 -7.33 -12.96 1.23
CA GLY A 94 -7.53 -11.87 0.28
C GLY A 94 -6.58 -10.70 0.43
N VAL A 95 -6.70 -9.79 -0.54
CA VAL A 95 -5.82 -8.62 -0.65
C VAL A 95 -6.01 -7.67 0.52
N ASN A 96 -7.22 -7.52 1.06
CA ASN A 96 -7.45 -6.62 2.21
C ASN A 96 -6.70 -7.10 3.45
N LYS A 97 -6.83 -8.39 3.81
CA LYS A 97 -6.17 -8.94 4.99
C LYS A 97 -4.65 -8.78 4.88
N TYR A 98 -4.10 -9.10 3.71
CA TYR A 98 -2.69 -8.94 3.42
C TYR A 98 -2.26 -7.47 3.51
N ALA A 99 -3.00 -6.56 2.89
CA ALA A 99 -2.64 -5.15 2.87
C ALA A 99 -2.64 -4.53 4.28
N PHE A 100 -3.70 -4.76 5.06
CA PHE A 100 -3.76 -4.23 6.43
C PHE A 100 -2.68 -4.82 7.35
N SER A 101 -2.26 -6.07 7.14
CA SER A 101 -1.13 -6.63 7.90
C SER A 101 0.23 -6.09 7.47
N HIS A 102 0.32 -5.46 6.29
CA HIS A 102 1.55 -4.86 5.74
C HIS A 102 1.56 -3.33 5.84
N GLY A 103 0.76 -2.76 6.75
CA GLY A 103 0.84 -1.34 7.10
C GLY A 103 0.09 -0.39 6.18
N PHE A 104 -0.68 -0.89 5.21
CA PHE A 104 -1.60 -0.04 4.44
C PHE A 104 -2.80 0.36 5.31
N SER A 105 -3.16 1.64 5.31
CA SER A 105 -4.35 2.16 6.00
C SER A 105 -5.62 2.04 5.15
N ASP A 106 -5.47 2.05 3.83
CA ASP A 106 -6.58 2.03 2.88
C ASP A 106 -6.25 1.12 1.69
N VAL A 107 -7.27 0.43 1.18
CA VAL A 107 -7.20 -0.40 -0.03
C VAL A 107 -8.30 0.05 -0.97
N VAL A 108 -7.93 0.39 -2.20
CA VAL A 108 -8.85 0.95 -3.20
C VAL A 108 -8.78 0.11 -4.47
N TYR A 109 -9.90 -0.49 -4.83
CA TYR A 109 -10.06 -1.24 -6.08
C TYR A 109 -10.70 -0.36 -7.13
N THR A 110 -10.02 -0.20 -8.26
CA THR A 110 -10.56 0.49 -9.42
C THR A 110 -10.50 -0.42 -10.64
N ASN A 111 -11.32 -0.11 -11.63
CA ASN A 111 -11.33 -0.79 -12.91
C ASN A 111 -10.95 0.21 -14.00
N ALA A 112 -10.05 -0.18 -14.91
CA ALA A 112 -9.60 0.68 -15.99
C ALA A 112 -10.76 1.13 -16.88
N HIS A 113 -11.72 0.24 -17.10
CA HIS A 113 -12.82 0.37 -18.07
C HIS A 113 -14.11 0.97 -17.50
N ASN A 114 -14.23 1.12 -16.17
CA ASN A 114 -15.42 1.71 -15.58
C ASN A 114 -15.08 2.66 -14.41
N ALA A 115 -16.03 3.50 -14.03
CA ALA A 115 -15.85 4.45 -12.93
C ALA A 115 -16.11 3.82 -11.54
N LYS A 116 -16.40 2.51 -11.46
CA LYS A 116 -16.73 1.87 -10.19
C LYS A 116 -15.46 1.71 -9.35
N THR A 117 -15.59 2.11 -8.10
CA THR A 117 -14.54 1.99 -7.09
C THR A 117 -15.10 1.25 -5.90
N LEU A 118 -14.27 0.40 -5.30
CA LEU A 118 -14.53 -0.21 -4.00
C LEU A 118 -13.39 0.19 -3.08
N SER A 119 -13.70 0.92 -2.01
CA SER A 119 -12.70 1.38 -1.04
C SER A 119 -12.93 0.70 0.30
N PHE A 120 -11.84 0.31 0.95
CA PHE A 120 -11.81 -0.21 2.30
C PHE A 120 -10.77 0.57 3.09
N GLY A 121 -11.18 1.15 4.20
CA GLY A 121 -10.33 2.02 5.00
C GLY A 121 -11.05 3.33 5.36
N PRO A 122 -10.46 4.13 6.25
CA PRO A 122 -11.09 5.32 6.79
C PRO A 122 -11.30 6.43 5.76
N LYS A 123 -10.48 6.49 4.69
CA LYS A 123 -10.51 7.61 3.75
C LYS A 123 -11.61 7.50 2.68
N ASN A 124 -12.20 6.29 2.51
CA ASN A 124 -13.24 5.99 1.51
C ASN A 124 -13.00 6.67 0.14
N LEU A 125 -11.82 6.42 -0.44
CA LEU A 125 -11.33 7.14 -1.61
C LEU A 125 -12.00 6.66 -2.90
N ASP A 126 -12.35 7.61 -3.77
CA ASP A 126 -12.80 7.35 -5.13
C ASP A 126 -11.63 7.20 -6.14
N ARG A 127 -11.96 6.88 -7.40
CA ARG A 127 -10.97 6.70 -8.47
C ARG A 127 -10.19 7.98 -8.79
N ALA A 128 -10.84 9.14 -8.74
CA ALA A 128 -10.20 10.41 -9.06
C ALA A 128 -9.22 10.82 -7.96
N GLN A 129 -9.61 10.65 -6.70
CA GLN A 129 -8.77 10.89 -5.53
C GLN A 129 -7.56 9.97 -5.53
N VAL A 130 -7.74 8.66 -5.72
CA VAL A 130 -6.62 7.71 -5.69
C VAL A 130 -5.61 7.95 -6.82
N LYS A 131 -6.08 8.43 -7.99
CA LYS A 131 -5.20 8.78 -9.12
C LYS A 131 -4.38 10.05 -8.86
N LYS A 132 -4.91 11.00 -8.09
CA LYS A 132 -4.21 12.21 -7.65
C LYS A 132 -3.13 11.91 -6.62
N LEU A 133 -3.26 10.82 -5.84
CA LEU A 133 -2.24 10.42 -4.89
C LEU A 133 -0.93 10.07 -5.60
N LYS A 134 0.18 10.57 -5.04
CA LYS A 134 1.53 10.26 -5.50
C LYS A 134 1.75 8.75 -5.52
N ARG A 135 2.28 8.26 -6.63
CA ARG A 135 2.70 6.85 -6.75
C ARG A 135 4.01 6.65 -6.01
N CYS A 136 4.03 5.67 -5.13
CA CYS A 136 5.27 5.20 -4.55
C CYS A 136 5.96 4.26 -5.54
N ALA A 137 7.25 4.47 -5.73
CA ALA A 137 8.09 3.64 -6.58
C ALA A 137 9.20 3.05 -5.72
N PRO A 138 9.65 1.81 -6.00
CA PRO A 138 10.86 1.32 -5.40
C PRO A 138 12.02 2.26 -5.78
N PRO A 139 13.02 2.43 -4.91
CA PRO A 139 14.20 3.20 -5.27
C PRO A 139 14.78 2.60 -6.56
N ARG A 140 14.92 3.44 -7.59
CA ARG A 140 15.59 3.01 -8.83
C ARG A 140 16.98 2.55 -8.40
N LYS A 141 17.30 1.25 -8.58
CA LYS A 141 18.69 0.80 -8.47
C LYS A 141 19.50 1.64 -9.45
N GLY A 142 20.28 2.59 -8.91
CA GLY A 142 21.25 3.32 -9.70
C GLY A 142 22.13 2.27 -10.38
N LYS A 143 22.29 2.39 -11.70
CA LYS A 143 23.37 1.69 -12.39
C LYS A 143 24.65 2.21 -11.75
N SER A 144 25.26 1.38 -10.91
CA SER A 144 26.63 1.58 -10.46
C SER A 144 27.59 1.19 -11.58
#